data_AF-A0A936WX38-F1
#
_entry.id   AF-A0A936WX38-F1
#
_cell.length_a   1.000
_cell.length_b   1.000
_cell.length_c   1.000
_cell.angle_alpha   90.00
_cell.angle_beta   90.00
_cell.angle_gamma   90.00
#
_symmetry.space_group_name_H-M   'P 1'
#
loop_
_entity.id
_entity.type
_entity.pdbx_description
1 polymer ?
#
loop_
_entity_poly.entity_id
_entity_poly.type
_entity_poly.pdbx_seq_one_letter_code
_entity_poly.pdbx_strand_id
1 'polypeptide(L)'
;MLSRYKSILLLFSTLLFCATIVVGQKCVDTKELLSLPGKFVESKSNPFGGSELELTPSERATATKNLNTIKSATLKNFKISGGTAQIGYRVNDKYYFGSYYHRTYKYVLSFYMYLCVDGKRLTSDEYGNDLVITVNPDLHYYFIAPNLEYENGFYADPKKFEGPMIGVFSYLVFENKDMVNIIQNGTGFVEQNMGGSDAYDIHPDIHRTWFIPQKGKKALIEVTRKEYLENLLEFYERERISQTKKYERLINESIRYMAEYEKSGNKAMYQSHLENKNNATKEIEAIRTRSTTKATTVSGILKSNTEEWLKQPARISPQIRNNSFCDDASDYKKTGYFTFRSFYDRPDGNIVYKWAPDYFNQHIQSPAVPLLLSVRMRYKKNSEFSAGLMNDYIKNLDFDAISKILLVK
;
A
#
# COMPACT_ATOMS: atom_id res chain seq x y z
N MET A 1 -90.19 -10.95 -6.77
CA MET A 1 -90.28 -9.49 -6.96
C MET A 1 -89.93 -8.82 -5.65
N LEU A 2 -88.97 -7.89 -5.71
CA LEU A 2 -88.86 -6.67 -4.90
C LEU A 2 -89.05 -6.78 -3.37
N SER A 3 -87.94 -6.73 -2.65
CA SER A 3 -87.81 -5.76 -1.56
C SER A 3 -86.38 -5.26 -1.51
N ARG A 4 -86.23 -3.99 -1.89
CA ARG A 4 -85.00 -3.22 -2.03
C ARG A 4 -84.88 -2.28 -0.83
N TYR A 5 -83.64 -2.01 -0.45
CA TYR A 5 -83.14 -0.89 0.36
C TYR A 5 -83.49 -0.88 1.85
N LYS A 6 -82.47 -1.20 2.66
CA LYS A 6 -81.90 -0.25 3.63
C LYS A 6 -80.48 -0.68 4.02
N SER A 7 -79.62 0.32 4.16
CA SER A 7 -78.30 0.22 4.81
C SER A 7 -77.10 -0.21 3.94
N ILE A 8 -76.87 0.54 2.85
CA ILE A 8 -75.50 0.82 2.37
C ILE A 8 -74.93 1.90 3.29
N LEU A 9 -74.46 1.50 4.48
CA LEU A 9 -73.66 2.35 5.35
C LEU A 9 -72.88 1.51 6.38
N LEU A 10 -72.07 0.57 5.89
CA LEU A 10 -70.95 0.04 6.68
C LEU A 10 -69.76 -0.18 5.75
N LEU A 11 -69.35 0.94 5.16
CA LEU A 11 -68.01 1.18 4.66
C LEU A 11 -67.05 1.15 5.87
N PHE A 12 -65.91 0.49 5.70
CA PHE A 12 -64.66 0.69 6.46
C PHE A 12 -64.65 0.33 7.96
N SER A 13 -64.35 -0.94 8.31
CA SER A 13 -63.84 -1.22 9.66
C SER A 13 -62.86 -2.41 9.80
N THR A 14 -62.14 -2.82 8.76
CA THR A 14 -61.19 -3.96 8.90
C THR A 14 -59.99 -3.92 7.96
N LEU A 15 -59.53 -2.72 7.57
CA LEU A 15 -58.21 -2.55 6.96
C LEU A 15 -57.49 -1.37 7.63
N LEU A 16 -57.36 -1.42 8.96
CA LEU A 16 -56.27 -0.70 9.62
C LEU A 16 -55.00 -1.51 9.36
N PHE A 17 -54.39 -1.24 8.20
CA PHE A 17 -52.95 -1.39 8.04
C PHE A 17 -52.31 -0.79 9.29
N CYS A 18 -51.68 -1.62 10.11
CA CYS A 18 -50.65 -1.18 11.01
C CYS A 18 -49.56 -0.55 10.14
N ALA A 19 -49.70 0.74 9.87
CA ALA A 19 -48.57 1.61 9.66
C ALA A 19 -47.77 1.53 10.96
N THR A 20 -46.81 0.61 11.01
CA THR A 20 -45.70 0.73 11.95
C THR A 20 -45.00 2.03 11.60
N ILE A 21 -45.46 3.12 12.19
CA ILE A 21 -44.65 4.31 12.41
C ILE A 21 -43.42 3.75 13.12
N VAL A 22 -42.29 3.73 12.42
CA VAL A 22 -40.99 3.46 13.02
C VAL A 22 -40.71 4.64 13.93
N VAL A 23 -41.36 4.67 15.10
CA VAL A 23 -40.96 5.50 16.21
C VAL A 23 -39.56 5.01 16.54
N GLY A 24 -38.55 5.85 16.33
CA GLY A 24 -37.16 5.51 16.65
C GLY A 24 -37.13 4.87 18.04
N GLN A 25 -36.59 3.66 18.12
CA GLN A 25 -36.50 2.90 19.36
C GLN A 25 -35.92 3.82 20.44
N LYS A 26 -36.72 4.06 21.50
CA LYS A 26 -36.23 4.82 22.65
C LYS A 26 -35.06 4.07 23.24
N CYS A 27 -33.99 4.79 23.57
CA CYS A 27 -32.80 4.24 24.20
C CYS A 27 -32.46 5.06 25.44
N VAL A 28 -31.82 4.43 26.42
CA VAL A 28 -31.34 5.13 27.62
C VAL A 28 -29.86 5.46 27.49
N ASP A 29 -29.07 4.52 26.96
CA ASP A 29 -27.64 4.69 26.70
C ASP A 29 -27.19 3.97 25.43
N THR A 30 -25.97 4.27 24.98
CA THR A 30 -25.37 3.61 23.82
C THR A 30 -25.05 2.13 24.09
N LYS A 31 -24.79 1.76 25.35
CA LYS A 31 -24.38 0.40 25.71
C LYS A 31 -25.50 -0.62 25.50
N GLU A 32 -26.73 -0.25 25.84
CA GLU A 32 -27.94 -1.01 25.53
C GLU A 32 -28.03 -1.31 24.03
N LEU A 33 -27.73 -0.31 23.20
CA LEU A 33 -27.78 -0.43 21.74
C LEU A 33 -26.73 -1.39 21.18
N LEU A 34 -25.59 -1.58 21.87
CA LEU A 34 -24.52 -2.48 21.41
C LEU A 34 -24.93 -3.96 21.38
N SER A 35 -25.93 -4.32 22.18
CA SER A 35 -26.49 -5.68 22.22
C SER A 35 -27.51 -5.95 21.12
N LEU A 36 -28.03 -4.90 20.46
CA LEU A 36 -29.06 -5.05 19.44
C LEU A 36 -28.48 -5.69 18.17
N PRO A 37 -29.26 -6.52 17.46
CA PRO A 37 -28.84 -7.03 16.16
C PRO A 37 -28.50 -5.89 15.21
N GLY A 38 -27.31 -5.94 14.64
CA GLY A 38 -26.89 -4.97 13.63
C GLY A 38 -27.51 -5.26 12.27
N LYS A 39 -27.30 -4.33 11.34
CA LYS A 39 -27.88 -4.38 9.99
C LYS A 39 -26.82 -4.30 8.92
N PHE A 40 -26.96 -5.13 7.90
CA PHE A 40 -26.23 -4.95 6.66
C PHE A 40 -27.02 -4.00 5.74
N VAL A 41 -26.35 -3.00 5.17
CA VAL A 41 -26.91 -2.10 4.17
C VAL A 41 -26.09 -2.25 2.90
N GLU A 42 -26.75 -2.68 1.83
CA GLU A 42 -26.13 -2.76 0.52
C GLU A 42 -25.98 -1.36 -0.07
N SER A 43 -24.74 -1.00 -0.39
CA SER A 43 -24.46 0.25 -1.11
C SER A 43 -24.93 0.13 -2.55
N LYS A 44 -25.59 1.17 -3.06
CA LYS A 44 -25.97 1.29 -4.49
C LYS A 44 -24.79 1.67 -5.40
N SER A 45 -23.58 1.82 -4.85
CA SER A 45 -22.42 2.27 -5.61
C SER A 45 -21.88 1.19 -6.55
N ASN A 46 -21.48 1.60 -7.76
CA ASN A 46 -20.69 0.78 -8.68
C ASN A 46 -19.37 0.40 -7.98
N PRO A 47 -18.94 -0.87 -8.02
CA PRO A 47 -17.67 -1.32 -7.40
C PRO A 47 -16.41 -0.58 -7.86
N PHE A 48 -16.48 0.25 -8.89
CA PHE A 48 -15.33 0.98 -9.40
C PHE A 48 -15.45 2.51 -9.31
N GLY A 49 -16.57 3.07 -8.82
CA GLY A 49 -16.77 4.52 -8.75
C GLY A 49 -16.47 5.22 -10.09
N GLY A 50 -15.79 6.38 -10.06
CA GLY A 50 -15.28 7.08 -11.25
C GLY A 50 -13.89 6.63 -11.74
N SER A 51 -13.27 5.64 -11.08
CA SER A 51 -11.96 5.06 -11.47
C SER A 51 -12.05 4.08 -12.64
N GLU A 52 -13.21 4.05 -13.33
CA GLU A 52 -13.45 3.21 -14.49
C GLU A 52 -12.45 3.44 -15.63
N LEU A 53 -11.75 4.58 -15.65
CA LEU A 53 -10.85 4.94 -16.74
C LEU A 53 -9.52 4.18 -16.74
N GLU A 54 -9.20 3.41 -15.69
CA GLU A 54 -7.87 2.81 -15.56
C GLU A 54 -7.79 1.30 -15.81
N LEU A 55 -8.90 0.56 -15.76
CA LEU A 55 -8.90 -0.90 -15.97
C LEU A 55 -9.33 -1.25 -17.40
N THR A 56 -8.55 -2.12 -18.05
CA THR A 56 -8.99 -2.76 -19.29
C THR A 56 -10.27 -3.58 -19.06
N PRO A 57 -11.06 -3.88 -20.11
CA PRO A 57 -12.27 -4.69 -19.96
C PRO A 57 -12.02 -6.06 -19.30
N SER A 58 -10.91 -6.71 -19.63
CA SER A 58 -10.55 -8.03 -19.06
C SER A 58 -10.14 -7.94 -17.59
N GLU A 59 -9.36 -6.94 -17.21
CA GLU A 59 -9.01 -6.68 -15.81
C GLU A 59 -10.26 -6.37 -14.98
N ARG A 60 -11.17 -5.57 -15.51
CA ARG A 60 -12.44 -5.25 -14.85
C ARG A 60 -13.30 -6.49 -14.63
N ALA A 61 -13.44 -7.34 -15.65
CA ALA A 61 -14.21 -8.58 -15.52
C ALA A 61 -13.62 -9.48 -14.42
N THR A 62 -12.29 -9.60 -14.39
CA THR A 62 -11.57 -10.38 -13.39
C THR A 62 -11.74 -9.81 -11.98
N ALA A 63 -11.50 -8.51 -11.80
CA ALA A 63 -11.66 -7.82 -10.52
C ALA A 63 -13.12 -7.91 -10.01
N THR A 64 -14.11 -7.71 -10.88
CA THR A 64 -15.54 -7.83 -10.52
C THR A 64 -15.86 -9.22 -10.00
N LYS A 65 -15.42 -10.27 -10.71
CA LYS A 65 -15.64 -11.67 -10.30
C LYS A 65 -15.04 -11.95 -8.93
N ASN A 66 -13.82 -11.46 -8.70
CA ASN A 66 -13.11 -11.68 -7.44
C ASN A 66 -13.75 -10.90 -6.29
N LEU A 67 -14.12 -9.64 -6.50
CA LEU A 67 -14.82 -8.81 -5.51
C LEU A 67 -16.19 -9.41 -5.13
N ASN A 68 -16.94 -9.96 -6.09
CA ASN A 68 -18.19 -10.66 -5.81
C ASN A 68 -17.95 -11.94 -4.98
N THR A 69 -16.89 -12.68 -5.29
CA THR A 69 -16.52 -13.88 -4.51
C THR A 69 -16.15 -13.51 -3.07
N ILE A 70 -15.37 -12.44 -2.90
CA ILE A 70 -15.03 -11.89 -1.58
C ILE A 70 -16.29 -11.47 -0.82
N LYS A 71 -17.19 -10.71 -1.47
CA LYS A 71 -18.47 -10.30 -0.88
C LYS A 71 -19.30 -11.50 -0.42
N SER A 72 -19.42 -12.55 -1.23
CA SER A 72 -20.15 -13.74 -0.84
C SER A 72 -19.51 -14.43 0.38
N ALA A 73 -18.18 -14.49 0.44
CA ALA A 73 -17.46 -15.07 1.57
C ALA A 73 -17.62 -14.26 2.85
N THR A 74 -17.54 -12.93 2.78
CA THR A 74 -17.70 -12.03 3.93
C THR A 74 -19.15 -12.02 4.44
N LEU A 75 -20.13 -12.24 3.57
CA LEU A 75 -21.55 -12.21 3.94
C LEU A 75 -22.13 -13.57 4.38
N LYS A 76 -21.46 -14.70 4.10
CA LYS A 76 -21.98 -16.07 4.31
C LYS A 76 -22.49 -16.34 5.73
N ASN A 77 -21.76 -15.87 6.74
CA ASN A 77 -22.11 -16.01 8.16
C ASN A 77 -22.21 -14.64 8.85
N PHE A 78 -22.65 -13.63 8.10
CA PHE A 78 -22.60 -12.26 8.58
C PHE A 78 -23.54 -12.02 9.74
N LYS A 79 -22.95 -11.73 10.90
CA LYS A 79 -23.66 -11.32 12.11
C LYS A 79 -22.83 -10.26 12.81
N ILE A 80 -23.46 -9.14 13.10
CA ILE A 80 -22.90 -8.06 13.92
C ILE A 80 -23.97 -7.60 14.92
N SER A 81 -23.52 -6.94 15.97
CA SER A 81 -24.36 -6.31 16.98
C SER A 81 -23.99 -4.84 17.11
N GLY A 82 -24.93 -3.98 17.48
CA GLY A 82 -24.60 -2.60 17.86
C GLY A 82 -24.33 -1.62 16.73
N GLY A 83 -24.66 -1.95 15.48
CA GLY A 83 -24.36 -1.04 14.38
C GLY A 83 -24.86 -1.47 13.01
N THR A 84 -24.39 -0.76 11.99
CA THR A 84 -24.61 -1.08 10.59
C THR A 84 -23.30 -1.38 9.89
N ALA A 85 -23.33 -2.27 8.90
CA ALA A 85 -22.22 -2.50 7.99
C ALA A 85 -22.59 -2.07 6.57
N GLN A 86 -21.67 -1.40 5.90
CA GLN A 86 -21.84 -0.93 4.53
C GLN A 86 -20.67 -1.40 3.66
N ILE A 87 -20.98 -1.88 2.46
CA ILE A 87 -19.96 -2.27 1.49
C ILE A 87 -19.53 -1.07 0.68
N GLY A 88 -18.22 -0.96 0.51
CA GLY A 88 -17.57 -0.13 -0.50
C GLY A 88 -16.54 -0.93 -1.28
N TYR A 89 -16.12 -0.38 -2.40
CA TYR A 89 -15.09 -0.94 -3.24
C TYR A 89 -14.14 0.18 -3.68
N ARG A 90 -12.87 -0.15 -3.87
CA ARG A 90 -11.86 0.80 -4.35
C ARG A 90 -10.92 0.12 -5.33
N VAL A 91 -10.60 0.78 -6.43
CA VAL A 91 -9.44 0.45 -7.26
C VAL A 91 -8.31 1.35 -6.82
N ASN A 92 -7.15 0.75 -6.64
CA ASN A 92 -5.93 1.46 -6.32
C ASN A 92 -5.05 1.59 -7.57
N ASP A 93 -4.04 2.44 -7.46
CA ASP A 93 -3.07 2.70 -8.52
C ASP A 93 -2.34 1.45 -9.00
N LYS A 94 -1.64 1.61 -10.13
CA LYS A 94 -0.71 0.63 -10.69
C LYS A 94 0.41 0.31 -9.68
N TYR A 95 0.65 -0.97 -9.43
CA TYR A 95 1.74 -1.39 -8.55
C TYR A 95 2.57 -2.52 -9.19
N TYR A 96 3.78 -2.71 -8.69
CA TYR A 96 4.73 -3.72 -9.17
C TYR A 96 5.15 -4.62 -8.02
N PHE A 97 5.19 -5.93 -8.24
CA PHE A 97 5.85 -6.89 -7.36
C PHE A 97 7.20 -7.22 -7.97
N GLY A 98 8.24 -6.52 -7.51
CA GLY A 98 9.53 -6.51 -8.21
C GLY A 98 9.36 -5.98 -9.64
N SER A 99 9.63 -6.82 -10.64
CA SER A 99 9.46 -6.45 -12.05
C SER A 99 8.05 -6.68 -12.61
N TYR A 100 7.15 -7.29 -11.84
CA TYR A 100 5.87 -7.77 -12.34
C TYR A 100 4.74 -6.78 -12.06
N TYR A 101 4.14 -6.28 -13.14
CA TYR A 101 2.99 -5.39 -13.06
C TYR A 101 1.73 -6.12 -12.59
N HIS A 102 0.99 -5.50 -11.68
CA HIS A 102 -0.30 -6.00 -11.22
C HIS A 102 -1.25 -4.86 -10.84
N ARG A 103 -2.53 -5.21 -10.72
CA ARG A 103 -3.60 -4.33 -10.28
C ARG A 103 -3.99 -4.66 -8.85
N THR A 104 -4.07 -3.62 -8.04
CA THR A 104 -4.57 -3.66 -6.68
C THR A 104 -6.01 -3.17 -6.64
N TYR A 105 -6.88 -3.91 -5.97
CA TYR A 105 -8.28 -3.53 -5.77
C TYR A 105 -8.78 -4.08 -4.45
N LYS A 106 -9.80 -3.43 -3.89
CA LYS A 106 -10.18 -3.57 -2.49
C LYS A 106 -11.68 -3.75 -2.35
N TYR A 107 -12.04 -4.69 -1.50
CA TYR A 107 -13.33 -4.77 -0.86
C TYR A 107 -13.24 -4.12 0.52
N VAL A 108 -14.20 -3.26 0.85
CA VAL A 108 -14.28 -2.58 2.14
C VAL A 108 -15.65 -2.86 2.76
N LEU A 109 -15.66 -3.28 4.02
CA LEU A 109 -16.86 -3.37 4.84
C LEU A 109 -16.69 -2.43 6.03
N SER A 110 -17.32 -1.27 5.95
CA SER A 110 -17.25 -0.21 6.97
C SER A 110 -18.34 -0.43 8.02
N PHE A 111 -17.99 -0.30 9.30
CA PHE A 111 -18.91 -0.51 10.41
C PHE A 111 -19.20 0.79 11.16
N TYR A 112 -20.48 1.13 11.24
CA TYR A 112 -21.00 2.34 11.89
C TYR A 112 -21.76 1.95 13.15
N MET A 113 -21.37 2.50 14.29
CA MET A 113 -21.95 2.17 15.58
C MET A 113 -23.33 2.82 15.75
N TYR A 114 -24.24 2.14 16.46
CA TYR A 114 -25.45 2.76 16.97
C TYR A 114 -25.12 3.66 18.16
N LEU A 115 -25.74 4.84 18.21
CA LEU A 115 -25.55 5.83 19.25
C LEU A 115 -26.90 6.18 19.88
N CYS A 116 -26.93 6.34 21.20
CA CYS A 116 -28.09 6.92 21.86
C CYS A 116 -27.86 8.42 22.07
N VAL A 117 -28.64 9.25 21.39
CA VAL A 117 -28.57 10.71 21.50
C VAL A 117 -29.98 11.23 21.75
N ASP A 118 -30.16 11.98 22.84
CA ASP A 118 -31.46 12.52 23.28
C ASP A 118 -32.57 11.46 23.32
N GLY A 119 -32.23 10.27 23.82
CA GLY A 119 -33.15 9.14 23.93
C GLY A 119 -33.57 8.49 22.61
N LYS A 120 -32.89 8.83 21.50
CA LYS A 120 -33.14 8.29 20.16
C LYS A 120 -31.92 7.52 19.66
N ARG A 121 -32.18 6.37 19.05
CA ARG A 121 -31.15 5.62 18.32
C ARG A 121 -30.78 6.33 17.02
N LEU A 122 -29.52 6.73 16.92
CA LEU A 122 -28.85 7.18 15.70
C LEU A 122 -27.81 6.16 15.24
N THR A 123 -27.32 6.31 14.01
CA THR A 123 -26.12 5.61 13.52
C THR A 123 -25.03 6.65 13.34
N SER A 124 -23.81 6.35 13.76
CA SER A 124 -22.64 7.20 13.53
C SER A 124 -22.53 7.55 12.04
N ASP A 125 -22.18 8.79 11.74
CA ASP A 125 -21.90 9.27 10.38
C ASP A 125 -20.48 8.91 9.93
N GLU A 126 -19.56 8.75 10.88
CA GLU A 126 -18.22 8.21 10.65
C GLU A 126 -18.11 6.74 11.06
N TYR A 127 -17.43 5.92 10.24
CA TYR A 127 -17.07 4.57 10.63
C TYR A 127 -15.75 4.59 11.42
N GLY A 128 -15.77 3.99 12.61
CA GLY A 128 -14.56 3.82 13.44
C GLY A 128 -13.87 2.47 13.27
N ASN A 129 -14.48 1.56 12.49
CA ASN A 129 -13.98 0.21 12.26
C ASN A 129 -14.22 -0.16 10.79
N ASP A 130 -13.31 -0.93 10.21
CA ASP A 130 -13.45 -1.45 8.85
C ASP A 130 -12.77 -2.81 8.67
N LEU A 131 -13.36 -3.66 7.85
CA LEU A 131 -12.68 -4.81 7.25
C LEU A 131 -12.31 -4.44 5.82
N VAL A 132 -11.02 -4.45 5.50
CA VAL A 132 -10.50 -4.22 4.16
C VAL A 132 -9.83 -5.48 3.66
N ILE A 133 -10.31 -6.01 2.53
CA ILE A 133 -9.66 -7.11 1.82
C ILE A 133 -9.05 -6.51 0.55
N THR A 134 -7.72 -6.48 0.52
CA THR A 134 -6.96 -5.98 -0.64
C THR A 134 -6.43 -7.17 -1.43
N VAL A 135 -6.77 -7.20 -2.71
CA VAL A 135 -6.15 -8.09 -3.68
C VAL A 135 -4.89 -7.44 -4.21
N ASN A 136 -3.80 -8.21 -4.24
CA ASN A 136 -2.45 -7.77 -4.60
C ASN A 136 -2.04 -6.52 -3.81
N PRO A 137 -1.92 -6.63 -2.46
CA PRO A 137 -1.57 -5.48 -1.63
C PRO A 137 -0.16 -4.98 -1.92
N ASP A 138 0.01 -3.66 -1.91
CA ASP A 138 1.34 -3.02 -1.87
C ASP A 138 2.07 -3.43 -0.58
N LEU A 139 3.33 -3.85 -0.71
CA LEU A 139 4.26 -4.01 0.39
C LEU A 139 5.32 -2.93 0.28
N HIS A 140 5.53 -2.16 1.35
CA HIS A 140 6.49 -1.06 1.34
C HIS A 140 7.90 -1.52 0.96
N TYR A 141 8.39 -1.04 -0.19
CA TYR A 141 9.78 -1.22 -0.58
C TYR A 141 10.71 -0.43 0.34
N TYR A 142 11.85 -1.05 0.60
CA TYR A 142 12.86 -0.53 1.50
C TYR A 142 13.54 0.71 0.93
N PHE A 143 13.89 0.72 -0.35
CA PHE A 143 14.40 1.91 -1.03
C PHE A 143 13.25 2.61 -1.77
N ILE A 144 13.07 3.91 -1.54
CA ILE A 144 12.10 4.74 -2.27
C ILE A 144 12.86 5.52 -3.33
N ALA A 145 12.59 5.36 -4.62
CA ALA A 145 13.28 6.12 -5.67
C ALA A 145 13.14 7.66 -5.50
N PRO A 146 14.13 8.47 -5.91
CA PRO A 146 14.00 9.92 -5.85
C PRO A 146 12.87 10.38 -6.80
N ASN A 147 11.86 11.06 -6.26
CA ASN A 147 10.63 11.43 -7.00
C ASN A 147 10.78 12.63 -7.95
N LEU A 148 11.86 13.41 -7.82
CA LEU A 148 12.18 14.56 -8.66
C LEU A 148 13.70 14.43 -8.90
N GLU A 149 14.25 14.39 -10.11
CA GLU A 149 14.23 15.48 -11.06
C GLU A 149 14.75 14.98 -12.43
N TYR A 150 13.82 14.92 -13.39
CA TYR A 150 14.02 14.84 -14.85
C TYR A 150 14.25 13.45 -15.47
N GLU A 151 13.43 12.52 -14.96
CA GLU A 151 12.81 11.38 -15.66
C GLU A 151 13.62 10.07 -15.62
N ASN A 152 13.97 9.71 -14.38
CA ASN A 152 14.16 8.37 -13.80
C ASN A 152 15.11 7.40 -14.52
N GLY A 153 16.42 7.68 -14.44
CA GLY A 153 17.50 6.73 -14.80
C GLY A 153 17.54 5.44 -13.98
N PHE A 154 16.68 5.33 -12.96
CA PHE A 154 16.51 4.16 -12.09
C PHE A 154 15.44 3.18 -12.57
N TYR A 155 14.74 3.47 -13.67
CA TYR A 155 13.95 2.44 -14.34
C TYR A 155 14.87 1.39 -14.98
N ALA A 156 14.43 0.14 -14.95
CA ALA A 156 15.13 -0.96 -15.59
C ALA A 156 15.35 -0.66 -17.08
N ASP A 157 14.30 -0.16 -17.76
CA ASP A 157 14.38 0.43 -19.10
C ASP A 157 14.35 1.98 -19.00
N PRO A 158 15.48 2.67 -19.27
CA PRO A 158 15.57 4.12 -19.22
C PRO A 158 14.65 4.86 -20.20
N LYS A 159 14.03 4.17 -21.16
CA LYS A 159 13.11 4.74 -22.15
C LYS A 159 11.64 4.56 -21.78
N LYS A 160 11.34 3.75 -20.76
CA LYS A 160 9.97 3.45 -20.32
C LYS A 160 9.76 3.98 -18.91
N PHE A 161 9.33 5.23 -18.85
CA PHE A 161 8.82 5.83 -17.63
C PHE A 161 7.53 5.11 -17.24
N GLU A 162 7.33 4.83 -15.95
CA GLU A 162 6.28 3.93 -15.40
C GLU A 162 6.57 2.41 -15.46
N GLY A 163 7.76 2.00 -15.90
CA GLY A 163 8.20 0.59 -15.85
C GLY A 163 8.71 0.14 -14.47
N PRO A 164 9.14 -1.13 -14.34
CA PRO A 164 9.81 -1.58 -13.13
C PRO A 164 11.16 -0.86 -12.94
N MET A 165 11.55 -0.67 -11.68
CA MET A 165 12.83 -0.06 -11.32
C MET A 165 13.95 -1.11 -11.22
N ILE A 166 15.20 -0.65 -11.17
CA ILE A 166 16.38 -1.52 -10.95
C ILE A 166 16.29 -2.27 -9.61
N GLY A 167 17.06 -3.36 -9.49
CA GLY A 167 16.87 -4.38 -8.44
C GLY A 167 16.79 -3.85 -7.00
N VAL A 168 17.60 -2.85 -6.63
CA VAL A 168 17.59 -2.28 -5.27
C VAL A 168 16.21 -1.74 -4.86
N PHE A 169 15.42 -1.19 -5.78
CA PHE A 169 14.10 -0.64 -5.48
C PHE A 169 13.00 -1.70 -5.35
N SER A 170 13.33 -2.97 -5.55
CA SER A 170 12.41 -4.10 -5.34
C SER A 170 12.59 -4.79 -3.99
N TYR A 171 13.54 -4.30 -3.17
CA TYR A 171 13.86 -4.91 -1.90
C TYR A 171 12.82 -4.60 -0.83
N LEU A 172 12.49 -5.63 -0.06
CA LEU A 172 11.55 -5.61 1.04
C LEU A 172 12.30 -5.88 2.33
N VAL A 173 11.98 -5.10 3.36
CA VAL A 173 12.56 -5.23 4.70
C VAL A 173 11.43 -5.04 5.69
N PHE A 174 11.37 -5.93 6.67
CA PHE A 174 10.31 -5.92 7.67
C PHE A 174 10.91 -5.75 9.05
N GLU A 175 10.46 -4.75 9.79
CA GLU A 175 10.84 -4.54 11.20
C GLU A 175 10.28 -5.66 12.08
N ASN A 176 9.05 -6.10 11.81
CA ASN A 176 8.47 -7.28 12.45
C ASN A 176 9.05 -8.54 11.82
N LYS A 177 9.84 -9.29 12.60
CA LYS A 177 10.53 -10.52 12.17
C LYS A 177 9.58 -11.65 11.75
N ASP A 178 8.35 -11.65 12.25
CA ASP A 178 7.34 -12.66 11.90
C ASP A 178 6.62 -12.36 10.58
N MET A 179 6.72 -11.13 10.06
CA MET A 179 5.99 -10.68 8.88
C MET A 179 6.24 -11.56 7.66
N VAL A 180 7.48 -12.03 7.47
CA VAL A 180 7.85 -12.90 6.35
C VAL A 180 7.15 -14.25 6.46
N ASN A 181 7.13 -14.84 7.66
CA ASN A 181 6.43 -16.11 7.91
C ASN A 181 4.92 -15.95 7.73
N ILE A 182 4.35 -14.83 8.19
CA ILE A 182 2.91 -14.53 8.03
C ILE A 182 2.57 -14.39 6.54
N ILE A 183 3.37 -13.66 5.76
CA ILE A 183 3.15 -13.51 4.31
C ILE A 183 3.32 -14.83 3.57
N GLN A 184 4.35 -15.61 3.88
CA GLN A 184 4.66 -16.84 3.14
C GLN A 184 3.73 -18.01 3.49
N ASN A 185 3.36 -18.16 4.76
CA ASN A 185 2.59 -19.30 5.23
C ASN A 185 1.10 -19.00 5.35
N GLY A 186 0.72 -17.72 5.38
CA GLY A 186 -0.66 -17.29 5.62
C GLY A 186 -1.17 -17.60 7.03
N THR A 187 -0.26 -17.83 7.98
CA THR A 187 -0.60 -18.19 9.36
C THR A 187 -0.30 -17.04 10.31
N GLY A 188 -1.26 -16.71 11.18
CA GLY A 188 -1.12 -15.61 12.13
C GLY A 188 -1.49 -14.25 11.55
N PHE A 189 -1.16 -13.19 12.27
CA PHE A 189 -1.45 -11.80 11.90
C PHE A 189 -0.41 -10.85 12.49
N VAL A 190 -0.29 -9.67 11.91
CA VAL A 190 0.43 -8.54 12.51
C VAL A 190 -0.54 -7.52 13.06
N GLU A 191 -0.19 -6.89 14.18
CA GLU A 191 -0.91 -5.74 14.72
C GLU A 191 -0.04 -4.50 14.71
N GLN A 192 -0.62 -3.39 14.28
CA GLN A 192 0.02 -2.08 14.26
C GLN A 192 -0.95 -1.06 14.85
N ASN A 193 -0.50 -0.30 15.85
CA ASN A 193 -1.24 0.88 16.29
C ASN A 193 -1.10 1.95 15.20
N MET A 194 -2.17 2.66 14.87
CA MET A 194 -1.98 3.93 14.16
C MET A 194 -1.34 4.91 15.14
N GLY A 195 -0.14 5.40 14.85
CA GLY A 195 0.38 6.60 15.48
C GLY A 195 0.24 7.76 14.49
N GLY A 196 -0.07 8.96 14.99
CA GLY A 196 0.36 10.16 14.27
C GLY A 196 1.89 10.19 14.19
N SER A 197 2.46 11.14 13.47
CA SER A 197 3.92 11.37 13.39
C SER A 197 4.60 11.61 14.75
N ASP A 198 3.81 11.71 15.82
CA ASP A 198 4.20 12.22 17.11
C ASP A 198 4.06 11.07 18.13
N ALA A 199 5.18 10.66 18.72
CA ALA A 199 5.27 9.49 19.62
C ALA A 199 4.41 9.59 20.91
N TYR A 200 3.66 10.67 21.11
CA TYR A 200 2.88 10.96 22.31
C TYR A 200 1.37 10.74 22.15
N ASP A 201 0.87 10.57 20.92
CA ASP A 201 -0.54 10.23 20.66
C ASP A 201 -0.64 8.80 20.11
N ILE A 202 -0.68 7.82 21.03
CA ILE A 202 -1.07 6.46 20.69
C ILE A 202 -2.57 6.52 20.31
N HIS A 203 -2.86 6.55 19.00
CA HIS A 203 -4.24 6.49 18.54
C HIS A 203 -4.84 5.15 19.00
N PRO A 204 -6.10 5.11 19.47
CA PRO A 204 -6.72 3.87 19.92
C PRO A 204 -6.96 2.86 18.78
N ASP A 205 -6.64 3.21 17.54
CA ASP A 205 -6.91 2.37 16.38
C ASP A 205 -5.78 1.36 16.19
N ILE A 206 -6.17 0.10 16.06
CA ILE A 206 -5.30 -1.02 15.78
C ILE A 206 -5.68 -1.59 14.41
N HIS A 207 -4.67 -1.80 13.57
CA HIS A 207 -4.79 -2.57 12.35
C HIS A 207 -4.27 -3.98 12.59
N ARG A 208 -5.17 -4.96 12.59
CA ARG A 208 -4.80 -6.38 12.54
C ARG A 208 -4.84 -6.84 11.09
N THR A 209 -3.72 -7.32 10.57
CA THR A 209 -3.57 -7.73 9.17
C THR A 209 -3.15 -9.19 9.07
N TRP A 210 -3.92 -9.96 8.31
CA TRP A 210 -3.59 -11.30 7.84
C TRP A 210 -3.17 -11.23 6.38
N PHE A 211 -2.30 -12.14 5.97
CA PHE A 211 -1.93 -12.34 4.57
C PHE A 211 -2.36 -13.73 4.12
N ILE A 212 -2.79 -13.85 2.86
CA ILE A 212 -3.20 -15.13 2.26
C ILE A 212 -2.40 -15.29 0.95
N PRO A 213 -1.33 -16.11 0.95
CA PRO A 213 -0.52 -16.35 -0.24
C PRO A 213 -1.08 -17.47 -1.12
N GLN A 214 -0.53 -17.61 -2.33
CA GLN A 214 -0.74 -18.79 -3.17
C GLN A 214 -0.24 -20.03 -2.45
N LYS A 215 -1.11 -21.04 -2.33
CA LYS A 215 -0.79 -22.29 -1.62
C LYS A 215 0.40 -23.00 -2.25
N GLY A 216 1.38 -23.36 -1.42
CA GLY A 216 2.55 -24.13 -1.84
C GLY A 216 3.60 -23.35 -2.64
N LYS A 217 3.45 -22.03 -2.79
CA LYS A 217 4.47 -21.18 -3.43
C LYS A 217 5.10 -20.24 -2.43
N LYS A 218 6.42 -20.11 -2.49
CA LYS A 218 7.16 -19.15 -1.66
C LYS A 218 7.03 -17.76 -2.27
N ALA A 219 6.39 -16.83 -1.55
CA ALA A 219 6.17 -15.46 -2.04
C ALA A 219 7.45 -14.61 -2.06
N LEU A 220 8.31 -14.79 -1.04
CA LEU A 220 9.49 -13.96 -0.83
C LEU A 220 10.74 -14.84 -0.73
N ILE A 221 11.86 -14.37 -1.25
CA ILE A 221 13.17 -15.00 -1.09
C ILE A 221 14.16 -14.00 -0.53
N GLU A 222 15.15 -14.52 0.19
CA GLU A 222 16.24 -13.72 0.74
C GLU A 222 17.12 -13.23 -0.41
N VAL A 223 17.51 -11.97 -0.35
CA VAL A 223 18.51 -11.40 -1.25
C VAL A 223 19.87 -11.80 -0.72
N THR A 224 20.69 -12.42 -1.55
CA THR A 224 22.06 -12.79 -1.17
C THR A 224 22.94 -11.54 -1.07
N ARG A 225 24.02 -11.60 -0.30
CA ARG A 225 25.02 -10.53 -0.28
C ARG A 225 25.57 -10.22 -1.68
N LYS A 226 25.80 -11.25 -2.49
CA LYS A 226 26.25 -11.11 -3.89
C LYS A 226 25.30 -10.25 -4.70
N GLU A 227 24.02 -10.66 -4.74
CA GLU A 227 22.99 -9.96 -5.49
C GLU A 227 22.80 -8.52 -4.98
N TYR A 228 22.84 -8.32 -3.67
CA TYR A 228 22.74 -7.00 -3.07
C TYR A 228 23.85 -6.06 -3.56
N LEU A 229 25.11 -6.54 -3.54
CA LEU A 229 26.27 -5.77 -3.98
C LEU A 229 26.25 -5.54 -5.51
N GLU A 230 25.86 -6.52 -6.31
CA GLU A 230 25.72 -6.38 -7.77
C GLU A 230 24.65 -5.34 -8.14
N ASN A 231 23.50 -5.38 -7.48
CA ASN A 231 22.43 -4.39 -7.68
C ASN A 231 22.85 -2.99 -7.19
N LEU A 232 23.72 -2.88 -6.18
CA LEU A 232 24.31 -1.61 -5.78
C LEU A 232 25.27 -1.03 -6.82
N LEU A 233 26.03 -1.86 -7.52
CA LEU A 233 26.89 -1.39 -8.62
C LEU A 233 26.03 -0.79 -9.75
N GLU A 234 24.93 -1.43 -10.11
CA GLU A 234 23.96 -0.85 -11.06
C GLU A 234 23.42 0.47 -10.54
N PHE A 235 23.00 0.52 -9.26
CA PHE A 235 22.48 1.74 -8.65
C PHE A 235 23.47 2.92 -8.72
N TYR A 236 24.76 2.71 -8.40
CA TYR A 236 25.75 3.78 -8.46
C TYR A 236 26.03 4.29 -9.87
N GLU A 237 25.90 3.42 -10.87
CA GLU A 237 25.98 3.84 -12.26
C GLU A 237 24.74 4.62 -12.69
N ARG A 238 23.54 4.16 -12.32
CA ARG A 238 22.28 4.90 -12.60
C ARG A 238 22.25 6.25 -11.90
N GLU A 239 22.71 6.33 -10.66
CA GLU A 239 22.88 7.57 -9.90
C GLU A 239 23.79 8.54 -10.65
N ARG A 240 24.97 8.08 -11.08
CA ARG A 240 25.93 8.90 -11.83
C ARG A 240 25.29 9.47 -13.10
N ILE A 241 24.69 8.61 -13.92
CA ILE A 241 24.05 9.02 -15.18
C ILE A 241 22.94 10.05 -14.91
N SER A 242 22.06 9.77 -13.94
CA SER A 242 20.93 10.63 -13.63
C SER A 242 21.39 12.01 -13.14
N GLN A 243 22.37 12.04 -12.24
CA GLN A 243 22.91 13.28 -11.67
C GLN A 243 23.69 14.08 -12.73
N THR A 244 24.53 13.42 -13.54
CA THR A 244 25.26 14.11 -14.62
C THR A 244 24.29 14.80 -15.59
N LYS A 245 23.22 14.12 -16.03
CA LYS A 245 22.20 14.71 -16.91
C LYS A 245 21.55 15.97 -16.32
N LYS A 246 21.25 15.96 -15.02
CA LYS A 246 20.71 17.14 -14.33
C LYS A 246 21.66 18.34 -14.45
N TYR A 247 22.96 18.14 -14.20
CA TYR A 247 23.93 19.24 -14.27
C TYR A 247 24.28 19.64 -15.70
N GLU A 248 24.26 18.72 -16.67
CA GLU A 248 24.38 19.05 -18.10
C GLU A 248 23.24 19.98 -18.56
N ARG A 249 22.01 19.73 -18.11
CA ARG A 249 20.88 20.63 -18.36
C ARG A 249 21.11 22.01 -17.75
N LEU A 250 21.57 22.09 -16.50
CA LEU A 250 21.90 23.36 -15.85
C LEU A 250 23.00 24.13 -16.60
N ILE A 251 24.00 23.43 -17.13
CA ILE A 251 25.04 24.01 -17.99
C ILE A 251 24.41 24.60 -19.26
N ASN A 252 23.58 23.83 -19.96
CA ASN A 252 22.92 24.25 -21.20
C ASN A 252 21.98 25.45 -20.98
N GLU A 253 21.18 25.42 -19.91
CA GLU A 253 20.33 26.55 -19.51
C GLU A 253 21.18 27.78 -19.18
N SER A 254 22.28 27.62 -18.45
CA SER A 254 23.20 28.72 -18.13
C SER A 254 23.84 29.32 -19.39
N ILE A 255 24.28 28.49 -20.34
CA ILE A 255 24.83 28.96 -21.63
C ILE A 255 23.80 29.78 -22.40
N ARG A 256 22.54 29.31 -22.45
CA ARG A 256 21.44 30.03 -23.12
C ARG A 256 21.22 31.40 -22.48
N TYR A 257 21.08 31.45 -21.16
CA TYR A 257 20.84 32.71 -20.44
C TYR A 257 22.04 33.67 -20.51
N MET A 258 23.27 33.17 -20.47
CA MET A 258 24.47 34.00 -20.69
C MET A 258 24.39 34.72 -22.04
N ALA A 259 24.05 34.03 -23.12
CA ALA A 259 23.93 34.64 -24.45
C ALA A 259 22.81 35.69 -24.54
N GLU A 260 21.71 35.51 -23.81
CA GLU A 260 20.62 36.50 -23.70
C GLU A 260 21.03 37.75 -22.90
N TYR A 261 21.73 37.55 -21.78
CA TYR A 261 22.16 38.64 -20.91
C TYR A 261 23.35 39.43 -21.46
N GLU A 262 24.19 38.80 -22.28
CA GLU A 262 25.22 39.49 -23.05
C GLU A 262 24.59 40.49 -24.04
N LYS A 263 23.54 40.08 -24.77
CA LYS A 263 22.81 40.95 -25.71
C LYS A 263 22.09 42.11 -25.03
N SER A 264 21.50 41.88 -23.86
CA SER A 264 20.77 42.92 -23.11
C SER A 264 21.67 43.82 -22.27
N GLY A 265 22.98 43.53 -22.18
CA GLY A 265 23.92 44.29 -21.36
C GLY A 265 23.79 44.06 -19.85
N ASN A 266 22.97 43.09 -19.41
CA ASN A 266 22.79 42.77 -17.99
C ASN A 266 23.98 41.94 -17.45
N LYS A 267 25.06 42.63 -17.12
CA LYS A 267 26.32 42.03 -16.65
C LYS A 267 26.16 41.21 -15.37
N ALA A 268 25.27 41.61 -14.45
CA ALA A 268 25.06 40.90 -13.19
C ALA A 268 24.47 39.50 -13.43
N MET A 269 23.44 39.41 -14.28
CA MET A 269 22.83 38.12 -14.61
C MET A 269 23.78 37.25 -15.45
N TYR A 270 24.55 37.84 -16.37
CA TYR A 270 25.59 37.12 -17.10
C TYR A 270 26.57 36.44 -16.14
N GLN A 271 27.10 37.18 -15.15
CA GLN A 271 28.07 36.63 -14.19
C GLN A 271 27.45 35.54 -13.31
N SER A 272 26.22 35.72 -12.85
CA SER A 272 25.48 34.70 -12.09
C SER A 272 25.36 33.38 -12.87
N HIS A 273 25.00 33.42 -14.16
CA HIS A 273 24.92 32.21 -14.97
C HIS A 273 26.29 31.62 -15.34
N LEU A 274 27.33 32.45 -15.50
CA LEU A 274 28.70 31.95 -15.65
C LEU A 274 29.16 31.19 -14.40
N GLU A 275 28.85 31.70 -13.21
CA GLU A 275 29.12 31.01 -11.95
C GLU A 275 28.34 29.69 -11.85
N ASN A 276 27.05 29.70 -12.16
CA ASN A 276 26.22 28.48 -12.18
C ASN A 276 26.77 27.41 -13.13
N LYS A 277 27.19 27.80 -14.34
CA LYS A 277 27.84 26.91 -15.31
C LYS A 277 29.13 26.30 -14.73
N ASN A 278 29.99 27.13 -14.15
CA ASN A 278 31.27 26.68 -13.58
C ASN A 278 31.05 25.73 -12.40
N ASN A 279 30.08 26.04 -11.52
CA ASN A 279 29.72 25.21 -10.39
C ASN A 279 29.13 23.86 -10.84
N ALA A 280 28.23 23.87 -11.82
CA ALA A 280 27.67 22.65 -12.39
C ALA A 280 28.74 21.76 -13.06
N THR A 281 29.71 22.37 -13.75
CA THR A 281 30.82 21.64 -14.38
C THR A 281 31.70 20.95 -13.33
N LYS A 282 32.04 21.65 -12.23
CA LYS A 282 32.78 21.07 -11.11
C LYS A 282 32.01 19.92 -10.45
N GLU A 283 30.69 20.07 -10.33
CA GLU A 283 29.85 19.06 -9.69
C GLU A 283 29.79 17.76 -10.51
N ILE A 284 29.81 17.83 -11.85
CA ILE A 284 29.89 16.62 -12.70
C ILE A 284 31.14 15.78 -12.38
N GLU A 285 32.31 16.43 -12.22
CA GLU A 285 33.54 15.72 -11.83
C GLU A 285 33.47 15.16 -10.40
N ALA A 286 32.84 15.90 -9.48
CA ALA A 286 32.61 15.43 -8.12
C ALA A 286 31.69 14.19 -8.09
N ILE A 287 30.61 14.19 -8.88
CA ILE A 287 29.70 13.04 -9.07
C ILE A 287 30.48 11.82 -9.58
N ARG A 288 31.32 12.00 -10.61
CA ARG A 288 32.14 10.93 -11.17
C ARG A 288 33.08 10.32 -10.13
N THR A 289 33.72 11.17 -9.33
CA THR A 289 34.63 10.75 -8.25
C THR A 289 33.90 9.97 -7.16
N ARG A 290 32.74 10.47 -6.70
CA ARG A 290 31.91 9.80 -5.68
C ARG A 290 31.42 8.44 -6.17
N SER A 291 30.83 8.38 -7.37
CA SER A 291 30.33 7.12 -7.96
C SER A 291 31.45 6.08 -8.12
N THR A 292 32.62 6.48 -8.63
CA THR A 292 33.79 5.60 -8.76
C THR A 292 34.26 5.05 -7.42
N THR A 293 34.30 5.90 -6.38
CA THR A 293 34.70 5.50 -5.03
C THR A 293 33.75 4.45 -4.45
N LYS A 294 32.44 4.68 -4.57
CA LYS A 294 31.42 3.73 -4.13
C LYS A 294 31.51 2.39 -4.87
N ALA A 295 31.58 2.44 -6.20
CA ALA A 295 31.68 1.25 -7.03
C ALA A 295 32.96 0.45 -6.76
N THR A 296 34.09 1.13 -6.53
CA THR A 296 35.36 0.49 -6.17
C THR A 296 35.26 -0.22 -4.82
N THR A 297 34.63 0.41 -3.83
CA THR A 297 34.41 -0.19 -2.50
C THR A 297 33.58 -1.47 -2.61
N VAL A 298 32.42 -1.40 -3.27
CA VAL A 298 31.53 -2.56 -3.45
C VAL A 298 32.19 -3.66 -4.29
N SER A 299 32.87 -3.29 -5.38
CA SER A 299 33.62 -4.24 -6.21
C SER A 299 34.76 -4.90 -5.44
N GLY A 300 35.41 -4.17 -4.53
CA GLY A 300 36.43 -4.69 -3.63
C GLY A 300 35.86 -5.79 -2.73
N ILE A 301 34.71 -5.52 -2.10
CA ILE A 301 34.01 -6.49 -1.24
C ILE A 301 33.59 -7.73 -2.03
N LEU A 302 33.04 -7.57 -3.24
CA LEU A 302 32.68 -8.68 -4.12
C LEU A 302 33.88 -9.57 -4.47
N LYS A 303 35.06 -8.98 -4.69
CA LYS A 303 36.28 -9.71 -5.07
C LYS A 303 37.02 -10.33 -3.88
N SER A 304 36.98 -9.69 -2.71
CA SER A 304 37.76 -10.11 -1.54
C SER A 304 37.08 -11.18 -0.68
N ASN A 305 35.79 -11.44 -0.90
CA ASN A 305 35.01 -12.40 -0.10
C ASN A 305 34.77 -13.71 -0.84
N THR A 306 34.67 -14.79 -0.07
CA THR A 306 34.40 -16.14 -0.57
C THR A 306 32.98 -16.27 -1.13
N GLU A 307 32.77 -17.22 -2.04
CA GLU A 307 31.43 -17.53 -2.57
C GLU A 307 30.45 -17.98 -1.47
N GLU A 308 30.93 -18.68 -0.43
CA GLU A 308 30.14 -19.06 0.74
C GLU A 308 29.60 -17.84 1.49
N TRP A 309 30.46 -16.85 1.75
CA TRP A 309 30.07 -15.58 2.38
C TRP A 309 29.09 -14.80 1.52
N LEU A 310 29.30 -14.79 0.19
CA LEU A 310 28.49 -14.09 -0.79
C LEU A 310 27.08 -14.70 -0.95
N LYS A 311 26.93 -16.00 -0.72
CA LYS A 311 25.65 -16.72 -0.71
C LYS A 311 24.80 -16.46 0.54
N GLN A 312 25.38 -15.92 1.61
CA GLN A 312 24.62 -15.61 2.82
C GLN A 312 23.58 -14.52 2.56
N PRO A 313 22.48 -14.48 3.33
CA PRO A 313 21.48 -13.42 3.23
C PRO A 313 22.08 -12.05 3.54
N ALA A 314 21.70 -11.05 2.75
CA ALA A 314 22.01 -9.66 3.03
C ALA A 314 21.27 -9.21 4.30
N ARG A 315 22.04 -8.70 5.27
CA ARG A 315 21.51 -8.15 6.52
C ARG A 315 21.94 -6.70 6.67
N ILE A 316 21.02 -5.88 7.12
CA ILE A 316 21.17 -4.43 7.28
C ILE A 316 20.84 -4.03 8.71
N SER A 317 21.38 -2.88 9.15
CA SER A 317 21.13 -2.41 10.50
C SER A 317 19.66 -2.02 10.67
N PRO A 318 19.01 -2.42 11.78
CA PRO A 318 17.63 -2.01 12.07
C PRO A 318 17.51 -0.52 12.39
N GLN A 319 18.62 0.18 12.65
CA GLN A 319 18.62 1.62 12.97
C GLN A 319 18.65 2.52 11.74
N ILE A 320 18.96 1.98 10.56
CA ILE A 320 18.96 2.78 9.33
C ILE A 320 17.50 3.04 8.96
N ARG A 321 17.08 4.31 9.03
CA ARG A 321 15.76 4.76 8.58
C ARG A 321 15.79 4.88 7.06
N ASN A 322 15.37 3.83 6.37
CA ASN A 322 15.59 3.67 4.93
C ASN A 322 14.57 4.33 4.02
N ASN A 323 13.83 5.31 4.51
CA ASN A 323 13.12 6.20 3.60
C ASN A 323 13.99 7.36 3.09
N SER A 324 15.22 7.52 3.60
CA SER A 324 16.15 8.56 3.15
C SER A 324 17.41 7.96 2.54
N PHE A 325 17.78 8.46 1.36
CA PHE A 325 19.00 8.06 0.68
C PHE A 325 20.26 8.42 1.46
N CYS A 326 20.21 9.48 2.26
CA CYS A 326 21.31 10.07 3.02
C CYS A 326 20.85 10.40 4.44
N ASP A 327 21.76 10.43 5.41
CA ASP A 327 21.42 10.75 6.81
C ASP A 327 20.93 12.21 6.97
N ASP A 328 21.47 13.12 6.17
CA ASP A 328 21.08 14.54 6.10
C ASP A 328 21.56 15.21 4.79
N ALA A 329 21.30 16.51 4.63
CA ALA A 329 21.72 17.28 3.46
C ALA A 329 23.25 17.47 3.34
N SER A 330 24.00 17.39 4.45
CA SER A 330 25.47 17.40 4.45
C SER A 330 26.02 16.09 3.92
N ASP A 331 25.45 14.97 4.37
CA ASP A 331 25.76 13.64 3.87
C ASP A 331 25.46 13.54 2.38
N TYR A 332 24.31 14.05 1.91
CA TYR A 332 24.00 14.09 0.48
C TYR A 332 25.07 14.83 -0.33
N LYS A 333 25.53 15.99 0.13
CA LYS A 333 26.58 16.76 -0.55
C LYS A 333 27.92 16.00 -0.60
N LYS A 334 28.22 15.22 0.45
CA LYS A 334 29.48 14.46 0.55
C LYS A 334 29.43 13.16 -0.24
N THR A 335 28.30 12.47 -0.22
CA THR A 335 28.22 11.07 -0.64
C THR A 335 27.20 10.83 -1.74
N GLY A 336 26.31 11.76 -2.07
CA GLY A 336 25.23 11.57 -3.03
C GLY A 336 24.00 10.96 -2.38
N TYR A 337 23.26 10.10 -3.09
CA TYR A 337 22.15 9.35 -2.53
C TYR A 337 22.66 8.35 -1.49
N PHE A 338 22.81 7.07 -1.84
CA PHE A 338 23.15 6.02 -0.88
C PHE A 338 24.63 5.63 -0.95
N THR A 339 25.26 5.34 0.19
CA THR A 339 26.62 4.78 0.25
C THR A 339 26.65 3.55 1.14
N PHE A 340 26.94 2.41 0.53
CA PHE A 340 27.10 1.16 1.25
C PHE A 340 28.39 1.16 2.05
N ARG A 341 28.29 0.82 3.35
CA ARG A 341 29.44 0.73 4.25
C ARG A 341 29.80 -0.71 4.56
N SER A 342 28.82 -1.47 5.05
CA SER A 342 28.97 -2.89 5.36
C SER A 342 27.59 -3.55 5.51
N PHE A 343 27.57 -4.87 5.50
CA PHE A 343 26.43 -5.62 6.04
C PHE A 343 26.45 -5.56 7.57
N TYR A 344 25.28 -5.82 8.16
CA TYR A 344 25.09 -5.88 9.61
C TYR A 344 24.97 -7.35 10.03
N ASP A 345 26.09 -7.93 10.45
CA ASP A 345 26.19 -9.37 10.71
C ASP A 345 25.61 -9.81 12.06
N ARG A 346 25.06 -8.88 12.86
CA ARG A 346 24.47 -9.23 14.15
C ARG A 346 23.08 -9.89 13.99
N PRO A 347 22.67 -10.77 14.92
CA PRO A 347 21.39 -11.49 14.82
C PRO A 347 20.13 -10.62 14.84
N ASP A 348 20.23 -9.40 15.36
CA ASP A 348 19.17 -8.38 15.37
C ASP A 348 19.04 -7.62 14.03
N GLY A 349 19.93 -7.88 13.06
CA GLY A 349 19.85 -7.31 11.71
C GLY A 349 18.59 -7.71 10.96
N ASN A 350 18.04 -6.76 10.21
CA ASN A 350 16.93 -7.04 9.31
C ASN A 350 17.45 -7.73 8.05
N ILE A 351 16.80 -8.84 7.66
CA ILE A 351 17.12 -9.55 6.41
C ILE A 351 16.44 -8.82 5.25
N VAL A 352 17.16 -8.70 4.14
CA VAL A 352 16.64 -8.13 2.89
C VAL A 352 15.97 -9.23 2.08
N TYR A 353 14.73 -8.98 1.66
CA TYR A 353 13.94 -9.88 0.82
C TYR A 353 13.63 -9.25 -0.53
N LYS A 354 13.23 -10.09 -1.46
CA LYS A 354 12.56 -9.70 -2.71
C LYS A 354 11.44 -10.69 -2.99
N TRP A 355 10.56 -10.34 -3.92
CA TRP A 355 9.60 -11.29 -4.43
C TRP A 355 10.28 -12.45 -5.14
N ALA A 356 9.79 -13.67 -4.93
CA ALA A 356 10.26 -14.85 -5.66
C ALA A 356 9.79 -14.76 -7.12
N PRO A 357 10.69 -14.84 -8.12
CA PRO A 357 10.31 -14.74 -9.54
C PRO A 357 9.21 -15.74 -9.93
N ASP A 358 9.33 -16.99 -9.46
CA ASP A 358 8.40 -18.07 -9.78
C ASP A 358 6.99 -17.91 -9.19
N TYR A 359 6.81 -16.97 -8.25
CA TYR A 359 5.52 -16.68 -7.67
C TYR A 359 4.53 -16.11 -8.70
N PHE A 360 5.03 -15.52 -9.80
CA PHE A 360 4.23 -14.79 -10.79
C PHE A 360 4.14 -15.42 -12.18
N ASN A 361 4.96 -16.44 -12.47
CA ASN A 361 5.19 -16.94 -13.84
C ASN A 361 3.91 -17.34 -14.62
N GLN A 362 2.82 -17.66 -13.93
CA GLN A 362 1.55 -18.08 -14.55
C GLN A 362 0.63 -16.92 -14.95
N HIS A 363 0.90 -15.69 -14.50
CA HIS A 363 -0.08 -14.58 -14.59
C HIS A 363 0.50 -13.26 -15.08
N ILE A 364 1.69 -13.28 -15.71
CA ILE A 364 2.39 -12.09 -16.20
C ILE A 364 1.51 -11.26 -17.17
N GLN A 365 0.62 -11.91 -17.93
CA GLN A 365 -0.28 -11.26 -18.88
C GLN A 365 -1.65 -10.89 -18.30
N SER A 366 -1.89 -11.11 -17.00
CA SER A 366 -3.20 -10.90 -16.38
C SER A 366 -3.07 -10.15 -15.04
N PRO A 367 -2.84 -8.82 -15.09
CA PRO A 367 -2.49 -8.01 -13.92
C PRO A 367 -3.52 -8.00 -12.79
N ALA A 368 -4.80 -8.24 -13.10
CA ALA A 368 -5.89 -8.30 -12.12
C ALA A 368 -6.05 -9.67 -11.42
N VAL A 369 -5.28 -10.68 -11.81
CA VAL A 369 -5.32 -12.00 -11.16
C VAL A 369 -4.83 -11.89 -9.71
N PRO A 370 -5.54 -12.48 -8.74
CA PRO A 370 -5.09 -12.50 -7.35
C PRO A 370 -3.82 -13.33 -7.18
N LEU A 371 -2.78 -12.72 -6.61
CA LEU A 371 -1.49 -13.34 -6.31
C LEU A 371 -1.20 -13.36 -4.81
N LEU A 372 -1.64 -12.33 -4.08
CA LEU A 372 -1.56 -12.23 -2.63
C LEU A 372 -2.80 -11.47 -2.15
N LEU A 373 -3.36 -11.85 -1.01
CA LEU A 373 -4.41 -11.07 -0.35
C LEU A 373 -3.89 -10.54 0.97
N SER A 374 -4.29 -9.32 1.33
CA SER A 374 -4.28 -8.87 2.73
C SER A 374 -5.71 -8.72 3.21
N VAL A 375 -6.02 -9.31 4.35
CA VAL A 375 -7.27 -9.05 5.09
C VAL A 375 -6.88 -8.18 6.28
N ARG A 376 -7.47 -6.99 6.42
CA ARG A 376 -7.16 -6.05 7.50
C ARG A 376 -8.42 -5.69 8.24
N MET A 377 -8.42 -5.83 9.56
CA MET A 377 -9.46 -5.28 10.43
C MET A 377 -8.90 -4.07 11.17
N ARG A 378 -9.48 -2.89 10.96
CA ARG A 378 -9.29 -1.71 11.81
C ARG A 378 -10.30 -1.74 12.95
N TYR A 379 -9.80 -1.63 14.17
CA TYR A 379 -10.65 -1.60 15.35
C TYR A 379 -10.08 -0.72 16.46
N LYS A 380 -10.94 -0.27 17.38
CA LYS A 380 -10.55 0.57 18.52
C LYS A 380 -10.27 -0.28 19.75
N LYS A 381 -9.08 -0.13 20.33
CA LYS A 381 -8.74 -0.74 21.62
C LYS A 381 -9.72 -0.24 22.69
N ASN A 382 -10.19 -1.13 23.55
CA ASN A 382 -11.15 -0.85 24.63
C ASN A 382 -12.54 -0.36 24.18
N SER A 383 -12.91 -0.49 22.90
CA SER A 383 -14.28 -0.26 22.45
C SER A 383 -15.11 -1.54 22.53
N GLU A 384 -16.24 -1.51 23.24
CA GLU A 384 -17.18 -2.64 23.32
C GLU A 384 -17.73 -3.02 21.93
N PHE A 385 -17.99 -2.03 21.06
CA PHE A 385 -18.41 -2.27 19.68
C PHE A 385 -17.33 -3.01 18.88
N SER A 386 -16.09 -2.55 18.96
CA SER A 386 -14.95 -3.22 18.33
C SER A 386 -14.74 -4.65 18.84
N ALA A 387 -14.85 -4.86 20.15
CA ALA A 387 -14.76 -6.20 20.74
C ALA A 387 -15.87 -7.13 20.23
N GLY A 388 -17.10 -6.62 20.11
CA GLY A 388 -18.23 -7.32 19.49
C GLY A 388 -17.93 -7.72 18.06
N LEU A 389 -17.41 -6.82 17.21
CA LEU A 389 -17.03 -7.14 15.83
C LEU A 389 -15.96 -8.23 15.76
N MET A 390 -14.96 -8.21 16.65
CA MET A 390 -13.91 -9.22 16.67
C MET A 390 -14.47 -10.61 17.05
N ASN A 391 -15.37 -10.67 18.03
CA ASN A 391 -15.92 -11.91 18.56
C ASN A 391 -17.04 -12.50 17.69
N ASP A 392 -17.95 -11.67 17.23
CA ASP A 392 -19.16 -12.09 16.53
C ASP A 392 -18.92 -12.27 15.03
N TYR A 393 -18.07 -11.42 14.43
CA TYR A 393 -17.86 -11.40 12.99
C TYR A 393 -16.50 -11.96 12.58
N ILE A 394 -15.38 -11.34 13.00
CA ILE A 394 -14.04 -11.71 12.51
C ILE A 394 -13.68 -13.15 12.86
N LYS A 395 -14.03 -13.63 14.06
CA LYS A 395 -13.83 -15.02 14.47
C LYS A 395 -14.53 -16.04 13.57
N ASN A 396 -15.65 -15.65 12.95
CA ASN A 396 -16.49 -16.50 12.11
C ASN A 396 -16.30 -16.24 10.60
N LEU A 397 -15.34 -15.37 10.23
CA LEU A 397 -15.05 -15.05 8.85
C LEU A 397 -14.44 -16.26 8.13
N ASP A 398 -15.02 -16.62 6.98
CA ASP A 398 -14.60 -17.77 6.18
C ASP A 398 -13.35 -17.42 5.33
N PHE A 399 -12.18 -17.41 5.99
CA PHE A 399 -10.88 -17.15 5.33
C PHE A 399 -10.60 -18.16 4.21
N ASP A 400 -11.05 -19.40 4.35
CA ASP A 400 -10.90 -20.44 3.33
C ASP A 400 -11.69 -20.08 2.07
N ALA A 401 -12.92 -19.60 2.20
CA ALA A 401 -13.70 -19.12 1.06
C ALA A 401 -13.06 -17.91 0.38
N ILE A 402 -12.47 -16.98 1.15
CA ILE A 402 -11.70 -15.85 0.60
C ILE A 402 -10.49 -16.36 -0.19
N SER A 403 -9.75 -17.34 0.34
CA SER A 403 -8.53 -17.87 -0.28
C SER A 403 -8.76 -18.51 -1.66
N LYS A 404 -9.98 -18.96 -1.96
CA LYS A 404 -10.31 -19.64 -3.24
C LYS A 404 -10.08 -18.76 -4.46
N ILE A 405 -10.06 -17.44 -4.33
CA ILE A 405 -9.79 -16.53 -5.46
C ILE A 405 -8.32 -16.59 -5.92
N LEU A 406 -7.41 -17.14 -5.11
CA LEU A 406 -6.00 -17.37 -5.46
C LEU A 406 -5.80 -18.69 -6.23
N LEU A 407 -6.83 -19.54 -6.32
CA LEU A 407 -6.75 -20.88 -6.94
C LEU A 407 -7.15 -20.86 -8.42
N VAL A 408 -6.93 -19.76 -9.13
CA VAL A 408 -7.26 -19.68 -10.56
C VAL A 408 -6.37 -20.66 -11.32
N LYS A 409 -6.96 -21.80 -11.70
CA LYS A 409 -6.34 -22.86 -12.50
C LYS A 409 -5.94 -22.37 -13.89
#